data_AF-O93762-F1
#
_entry.id   AF-O93762-F1
#
_cell.length_a   1.000
_cell.length_b   1.000
_cell.length_c   1.000
_cell.angle_alpha   90.00
_cell.angle_beta   90.00
_cell.angle_gamma   90.00
#
_symmetry.space_group_name_H-M   'P 1'
#
loop_
_entity.id
_entity.type
_entity.pdbx_description
1 polymer ?
#
loop_
_entity_poly.entity_id
_entity_poly.type
_entity_poly.pdbx_seq_one_letter_code
_entity_poly.pdbx_strand_id
1 'polypeptide(L)'
;TQLCNQLSVNVQLPPERGGLGGKAVYIDTEGTFRWERIEAIARGAKVDPDSIMGNIMYIRAVNSDHQIAIVEELQELIAKDQQVKLVVVDSATSHFRAEYTGRENLATRQQKLNRHLYQLLRLAEIYDMAVVI
;
A
#
# COMPACT_ATOMS: atom_id res chain seq x y z
N THR A 1 -3.33 7.01 6.53
CA THR A 1 -4.20 6.06 7.27
C THR A 1 -5.69 6.02 6.92
N GLN A 2 -6.56 6.97 7.30
CA GLN A 2 -8.02 6.77 7.14
C GLN A 2 -8.48 6.57 5.69
N LEU A 3 -7.95 7.40 4.79
CA LEU A 3 -8.20 7.26 3.36
C LEU A 3 -7.66 5.92 2.82
N CYS A 4 -6.47 5.51 3.26
CA CYS A 4 -5.85 4.22 2.91
C CYS A 4 -6.76 3.03 3.25
N ASN A 5 -7.32 3.01 4.46
CA ASN A 5 -8.28 2.00 4.87
C ASN A 5 -9.55 2.02 4.01
N GLN A 6 -10.08 3.21 3.72
CA GLN A 6 -11.28 3.36 2.88
C GLN A 6 -11.06 2.85 1.46
N LEU A 7 -9.94 3.22 0.84
CA LEU A 7 -9.60 2.79 -0.52
C LEU A 7 -9.35 1.28 -0.60
N SER A 8 -8.76 0.68 0.44
CA SER A 8 -8.52 -0.77 0.52
C SER A 8 -9.81 -1.60 0.54
N VAL A 9 -10.92 -1.02 1.02
CA VAL A 9 -12.25 -1.62 0.90
C VAL A 9 -12.88 -1.28 -0.45
N ASN A 10 -12.83 0.00 -0.85
CA ASN A 10 -13.53 0.47 -2.05
C ASN A 10 -13.02 -0.18 -3.34
N VAL A 11 -11.71 -0.47 -3.46
CA VAL A 11 -11.15 -1.10 -4.66
C VAL A 11 -11.77 -2.46 -4.95
N GLN A 12 -12.27 -3.15 -3.92
CA GLN A 12 -12.89 -4.47 -4.03
C GLN A 12 -14.35 -4.42 -4.45
N LEU A 13 -14.99 -3.25 -4.35
CA LEU A 13 -16.37 -3.06 -4.81
C LEU A 13 -16.44 -3.19 -6.34
N PRO A 14 -17.60 -3.52 -6.91
CA PRO A 14 -17.73 -3.61 -8.35
C PRO A 14 -17.77 -2.19 -8.99
N PRO A 15 -17.53 -2.07 -10.31
CA PRO A 15 -17.47 -0.78 -11.01
C PRO A 15 -18.73 0.08 -10.84
N GLU A 16 -19.91 -0.53 -10.76
CA GLU A 16 -21.18 0.20 -10.59
C GLU A 16 -21.28 0.88 -9.22
N ARG A 17 -20.44 0.45 -8.26
CA ARG A 17 -20.29 1.03 -6.93
C ARG A 17 -19.00 1.84 -6.77
N GLY A 18 -18.30 2.12 -7.88
CA GLY A 18 -17.08 2.93 -7.92
C GLY A 18 -15.80 2.19 -7.50
N GLY A 19 -15.83 0.86 -7.41
CA GLY A 19 -14.64 0.04 -7.19
C GLY A 19 -14.10 -0.57 -8.49
N LEU A 20 -13.15 -1.49 -8.37
CA LEU A 20 -12.49 -2.15 -9.50
C LEU A 20 -12.60 -3.69 -9.44
N GLY A 21 -13.31 -4.23 -8.45
CA GLY A 21 -13.37 -5.68 -8.19
C GLY A 21 -12.01 -6.32 -7.91
N GLY A 22 -11.01 -5.53 -7.51
CA GLY A 22 -9.63 -5.97 -7.32
C GLY A 22 -9.24 -6.03 -5.85
N LYS A 23 -8.10 -6.67 -5.57
CA LYS A 23 -7.49 -6.77 -4.24
C LYS A 23 -6.64 -5.55 -3.90
N ALA A 24 -6.35 -5.38 -2.62
CA ALA A 24 -5.47 -4.34 -2.12
C ALA A 24 -4.20 -4.93 -1.46
N VAL A 25 -3.09 -4.22 -1.57
CA VAL A 25 -1.88 -4.45 -0.79
C VAL A 25 -1.68 -3.26 0.13
N TYR A 26 -1.51 -3.51 1.43
CA TYR A 26 -1.31 -2.50 2.46
C TYR A 26 0.06 -2.67 3.10
N ILE A 27 0.98 -1.76 2.79
CA ILE A 27 2.32 -1.67 3.37
C ILE A 27 2.26 -0.65 4.50
N ASP A 28 2.37 -1.12 5.75
CA ASP A 28 2.28 -0.30 6.96
C ASP A 28 3.69 -0.07 7.53
N THR A 29 4.13 1.17 7.59
CA THR A 29 5.47 1.53 8.08
C THR A 29 5.46 1.86 9.58
N GLU A 30 4.32 2.31 10.10
CA GLU A 30 4.19 2.83 11.47
C GLU A 30 3.36 1.93 12.39
N GLY A 31 2.77 0.85 11.87
CA GLY A 31 1.88 -0.01 12.65
C GLY A 31 0.52 0.66 12.90
N THR A 32 0.03 1.45 11.94
CA THR A 32 -1.22 2.23 12.04
C THR A 32 -2.44 1.49 11.49
N PHE A 33 -2.23 0.37 10.79
CA PHE A 33 -3.33 -0.46 10.30
C PHE A 33 -4.15 -1.03 11.47
N ARG A 34 -5.48 -0.96 11.36
CA ARG A 34 -6.43 -1.45 12.36
C ARG A 34 -7.52 -2.23 11.63
N TRP A 35 -7.59 -3.53 11.88
CA TRP A 35 -8.54 -4.43 11.21
C TRP A 35 -9.99 -4.04 11.54
N GLU A 36 -10.23 -3.54 12.76
CA GLU A 36 -11.53 -3.04 13.23
C GLU A 36 -12.03 -1.89 12.35
N ARG A 37 -11.10 -1.10 11.79
CA ARG A 37 -11.45 0.01 10.89
C ARG A 37 -11.88 -0.51 9.53
N ILE A 38 -11.21 -1.51 8.99
CA ILE A 38 -11.63 -2.18 7.75
C ILE A 38 -13.01 -2.81 7.92
N GLU A 39 -13.24 -3.49 9.04
CA GLU A 39 -14.54 -4.09 9.36
C GLU A 39 -15.65 -3.04 9.39
N ALA A 40 -15.44 -1.93 10.10
CA ALA A 40 -16.42 -0.85 10.19
C ALA A 40 -16.76 -0.26 8.81
N ILE A 41 -15.75 -0.09 7.94
CA ILE A 41 -15.94 0.42 6.58
C ILE A 41 -16.68 -0.60 5.71
N ALA A 42 -16.33 -1.88 5.79
CA ALA A 42 -16.99 -2.97 5.06
C ALA A 42 -18.48 -3.07 5.43
N ARG A 43 -18.80 -3.03 6.73
CA ARG A 43 -20.19 -3.01 7.22
C ARG A 43 -20.95 -1.77 6.72
N GLY A 44 -20.33 -0.60 6.76
CA GLY A 44 -20.91 0.64 6.22
C GLY A 44 -21.19 0.55 4.71
N ALA A 45 -20.33 -0.14 3.97
CA ALA A 45 -20.51 -0.45 2.56
C ALA A 45 -21.43 -1.66 2.30
N LYS A 46 -22.04 -2.27 3.33
CA LYS A 46 -22.94 -3.42 3.22
C LYS A 46 -22.31 -4.60 2.47
N VAL A 47 -21.03 -4.87 2.71
CA VAL A 47 -20.30 -6.04 2.21
C VAL A 47 -19.78 -6.87 3.37
N ASP A 48 -19.48 -8.15 3.10
CA ASP A 48 -18.99 -9.07 4.11
C ASP A 48 -17.55 -8.71 4.55
N PRO A 49 -17.31 -8.39 5.83
CA PRO A 49 -15.99 -8.00 6.31
C PRO A 49 -14.92 -9.08 6.16
N ASP A 50 -15.29 -10.36 6.33
CA ASP A 50 -14.33 -11.47 6.27
C ASP A 50 -13.80 -11.64 4.84
N SER A 51 -14.70 -11.59 3.85
CA SER A 51 -14.34 -11.55 2.43
C SER A 51 -13.46 -10.34 2.09
N ILE A 52 -13.80 -9.14 2.59
CA ILE A 52 -13.00 -7.94 2.36
C ILE A 52 -11.59 -8.08 2.95
N MET A 53 -11.48 -8.61 4.17
CA MET A 53 -10.20 -8.80 4.83
C MET A 53 -9.32 -9.82 4.11
N GLY A 54 -9.91 -10.92 3.62
CA GLY A 54 -9.20 -11.94 2.84
C GLY A 54 -8.59 -11.44 1.52
N ASN A 55 -9.05 -10.29 1.02
CA ASN A 55 -8.57 -9.63 -0.19
C ASN A 55 -7.61 -8.47 0.07
N ILE A 56 -7.22 -8.24 1.33
CA ILE A 56 -6.20 -7.24 1.70
C ILE A 56 -4.93 -7.96 2.12
N MET A 57 -3.90 -7.86 1.30
CA MET A 57 -2.56 -8.32 1.67
C MET A 57 -1.90 -7.29 2.57
N TYR A 58 -1.70 -7.63 3.84
CA TYR A 58 -1.04 -6.75 4.80
C TYR A 58 0.43 -7.14 5.00
N ILE A 59 1.31 -6.14 5.01
CA ILE A 59 2.71 -6.30 5.42
C ILE A 59 3.21 -5.09 6.20
N ARG A 60 3.98 -5.34 7.25
CA ARG A 60 4.62 -4.30 8.04
C ARG A 60 6.08 -4.11 7.61
N ALA A 61 6.40 -2.93 7.09
CA ALA A 61 7.79 -2.55 6.85
C ALA A 61 8.43 -2.11 8.17
N VAL A 62 9.60 -2.64 8.52
CA VAL A 62 10.25 -2.41 9.82
C VAL A 62 11.40 -1.39 9.74
N ASN A 63 11.90 -1.10 8.54
CA ASN A 63 12.91 -0.09 8.22
C ASN A 63 12.85 0.25 6.72
N SER A 64 13.65 1.22 6.27
CA SER A 64 13.62 1.74 4.90
C SER A 64 14.09 0.72 3.86
N ASP A 65 15.11 -0.09 4.19
CA ASP A 65 15.60 -1.13 3.28
C ASP A 65 14.58 -2.27 3.12
N HIS A 66 13.90 -2.66 4.20
CA HIS A 66 12.79 -3.62 4.16
C HIS A 66 11.62 -3.07 3.35
N GLN A 67 11.28 -1.79 3.52
CA GLN A 67 10.23 -1.14 2.73
C GLN A 67 10.52 -1.19 1.21
N ILE A 68 11.79 -1.01 0.81
CA ILE A 68 12.22 -1.13 -0.59
C ILE A 68 12.12 -2.59 -1.06
N ALA A 69 12.63 -3.54 -0.28
CA ALA A 69 12.59 -4.97 -0.63
C ALA A 69 11.16 -5.49 -0.81
N ILE A 70 10.22 -5.08 0.05
CA ILE A 70 8.80 -5.42 -0.08
C ILE A 70 8.25 -5.04 -1.45
N VAL A 71 8.56 -3.84 -1.94
CA VAL A 71 8.06 -3.37 -3.25
C VAL A 71 8.73 -4.11 -4.41
N GLU A 72 10.00 -4.50 -4.26
CA GLU A 72 10.70 -5.35 -5.24
C GLU A 72 10.05 -6.74 -5.35
N GLU A 73 9.77 -7.40 -4.22
CA GLU A 73 9.09 -8.70 -4.19
C GLU A 73 7.63 -8.60 -4.67
N LEU A 74 6.96 -7.49 -4.35
CA LEU A 74 5.58 -7.25 -4.74
C LEU A 74 5.42 -7.23 -6.27
N GLN A 75 6.43 -6.74 -7.00
CA GLN A 75 6.44 -6.76 -8.45
C GLN A 75 6.30 -8.19 -9.01
N GLU A 76 7.00 -9.17 -8.43
CA GLU A 76 6.90 -10.56 -8.85
C GLU A 76 5.55 -11.19 -8.52
N LEU A 77 4.98 -10.80 -7.38
CA LEU A 77 3.68 -11.30 -6.92
C LEU A 77 2.55 -10.76 -7.80
N ILE A 78 2.53 -9.46 -8.09
CA ILE A 78 1.55 -8.81 -8.97
C ILE A 78 1.65 -9.36 -10.39
N ALA A 79 2.86 -9.68 -10.87
CA ALA A 79 3.05 -10.30 -12.17
C ALA A 79 2.38 -11.69 -12.27
N LYS A 80 2.23 -12.41 -11.15
CA LYS A 80 1.58 -13.72 -11.09
C LYS A 80 0.08 -13.62 -10.77
N ASP A 81 -0.33 -12.66 -9.95
CA ASP A 81 -1.71 -12.41 -9.57
C ASP A 81 -2.15 -11.00 -10.03
N GLN A 82 -2.79 -10.93 -11.21
CA GLN A 82 -3.29 -9.69 -11.80
C GLN A 82 -4.55 -9.12 -11.13
N GLN A 83 -4.99 -9.69 -10.01
CA GLN A 83 -6.17 -9.19 -9.29
C GLN A 83 -5.87 -7.99 -8.39
N VAL A 84 -4.61 -7.69 -8.09
CA VAL A 84 -4.25 -6.50 -7.30
C VAL A 84 -4.50 -5.25 -8.14
N LYS A 85 -5.30 -4.32 -7.60
CA LYS A 85 -5.62 -3.03 -8.26
C LYS A 85 -5.29 -1.81 -7.41
N LEU A 86 -4.84 -2.01 -6.17
CA LEU A 86 -4.40 -0.95 -5.28
C LEU A 86 -3.20 -1.40 -4.45
N VAL A 87 -2.17 -0.55 -4.40
CA VAL A 87 -1.08 -0.64 -3.42
C VAL A 87 -1.10 0.63 -2.55
N VAL A 88 -1.08 0.44 -1.25
CA VAL A 88 -1.01 1.50 -0.23
C VAL A 88 0.33 1.39 0.49
N VAL A 89 1.01 2.52 0.70
CA VAL A 89 2.17 2.65 1.57
C VAL A 89 1.90 3.73 2.63
N ASP A 90 1.54 3.33 3.85
CA ASP A 90 1.18 4.24 4.93
C ASP A 90 2.20 4.12 6.08
N SER A 91 3.13 5.05 6.29
CA SER A 91 3.46 6.27 5.53
C SER A 91 4.83 6.13 4.83
N ALA A 92 4.90 6.45 3.54
CA ALA A 92 6.07 6.12 2.70
C ALA A 92 7.40 6.77 3.13
N THR A 93 7.38 7.93 3.79
CA THR A 93 8.61 8.66 4.19
C THR A 93 9.06 8.40 5.63
N SER A 94 8.29 7.64 6.43
CA SER A 94 8.51 7.54 7.88
C SER A 94 9.89 6.98 8.23
N HIS A 95 10.22 5.78 7.73
CA HIS A 95 11.53 5.15 7.95
C HIS A 95 12.68 5.98 7.37
N PHE A 96 12.51 6.55 6.19
CA PHE A 96 13.53 7.41 5.57
C PHE A 96 13.84 8.65 6.41
N ARG A 97 12.84 9.24 7.08
CA ARG A 97 13.05 10.38 7.97
C ARG A 97 13.71 9.97 9.29
N ALA A 98 13.38 8.79 9.80
CA ALA A 98 13.91 8.27 11.07
C ALA A 98 15.39 7.83 10.94
N GLU A 99 15.75 7.18 9.83
CA GLU A 99 17.09 6.59 9.64
C GLU A 99 18.12 7.59 9.11
N TYR A 100 17.68 8.57 8.31
CA TYR A 100 18.56 9.55 7.66
C TYR A 100 18.29 10.94 8.24
N THR A 101 18.76 11.13 9.48
CA THR A 101 18.64 12.39 10.23
C THR A 101 19.73 13.39 9.83
N GLY A 102 19.48 14.68 10.00
CA GLY A 102 20.46 15.74 9.71
C GLY A 102 20.53 16.14 8.23
N ARG A 103 21.24 17.22 7.94
CA ARG A 103 21.38 17.78 6.58
C ARG A 103 22.40 17.01 5.74
N GLU A 104 23.39 16.43 6.40
CA GLU A 104 24.45 15.60 5.83
C GLU A 104 23.89 14.35 5.14
N ASN A 105 22.79 13.78 5.65
CA ASN A 105 22.14 12.61 5.07
C ASN A 105 21.04 12.97 4.04
N LEU A 106 20.81 14.25 3.77
CA LEU A 106 19.73 14.70 2.87
C LEU A 106 19.90 14.11 1.46
N ALA A 107 21.11 14.13 0.92
CA ALA A 107 21.38 13.63 -0.43
C ALA A 107 21.10 12.11 -0.52
N THR A 108 21.66 11.33 0.41
CA THR A 108 21.46 9.86 0.46
C THR A 108 20.00 9.50 0.67
N ARG A 109 19.30 10.22 1.56
CA ARG A 109 17.86 10.03 1.79
C ARG A 109 17.06 10.28 0.51
N GLN A 110 17.31 11.41 -0.16
CA GLN A 110 16.61 11.75 -1.40
C GLN A 110 16.89 10.73 -2.50
N GLN A 111 18.12 10.24 -2.62
CA GLN A 111 18.47 9.21 -3.60
C GLN A 111 17.70 7.90 -3.35
N LYS A 112 17.69 7.40 -2.10
CA LYS A 112 16.98 6.17 -1.75
C LYS A 112 15.46 6.31 -1.86
N LEU A 113 14.90 7.41 -1.34
CA LEU A 113 13.47 7.69 -1.44
C LEU A 113 13.02 7.82 -2.89
N ASN A 114 13.77 8.52 -3.74
CA ASN A 114 13.44 8.65 -5.16
C ASN A 114 13.47 7.30 -5.88
N ARG A 115 14.45 6.43 -5.57
CA ARG A 115 14.47 5.05 -6.09
C ARG A 115 13.19 4.31 -5.68
N HIS A 116 12.80 4.40 -4.41
CA HIS A 116 11.60 3.74 -3.90
C HIS A 116 10.31 4.26 -4.58
N LEU A 117 10.16 5.57 -4.70
CA LEU A 117 9.02 6.20 -5.38
C LEU A 117 8.96 5.82 -6.86
N TYR A 118 10.11 5.69 -7.52
CA TYR A 118 10.17 5.25 -8.91
C TYR A 118 9.73 3.78 -9.07
N GLN A 119 10.06 2.90 -8.12
CA GLN A 119 9.56 1.52 -8.12
C GLN A 119 8.03 1.49 -8.02
N LEU A 120 7.47 2.28 -7.11
CA LEU A 120 6.01 2.42 -6.93
C LEU A 120 5.33 2.99 -8.19
N LEU A 121 5.91 4.01 -8.82
CA LEU A 121 5.39 4.57 -10.07
C LEU A 121 5.38 3.52 -11.18
N ARG A 122 6.47 2.74 -11.33
CA ARG A 122 6.52 1.66 -12.33
C ARG A 122 5.48 0.58 -12.08
N LEU A 123 5.18 0.24 -10.82
CA LEU A 123 4.09 -0.69 -10.52
C LEU A 123 2.75 -0.16 -11.03
N ALA A 124 2.46 1.12 -10.78
CA ALA A 124 1.22 1.76 -11.23
C ALA A 124 1.09 1.73 -12.76
N GLU A 125 2.15 2.12 -13.48
CA GLU A 125 2.14 2.25 -14.94
C GLU A 125 2.14 0.90 -15.68
N ILE A 126 2.92 -0.09 -15.21
CA ILE A 126 3.08 -1.37 -15.91
C ILE A 126 1.86 -2.27 -15.70
N TYR A 127 1.28 -2.25 -14.49
CA TYR A 127 0.23 -3.20 -14.11
C TYR A 127 -1.17 -2.57 -14.05
N ASP A 128 -1.32 -1.32 -14.48
CA ASP A 128 -2.60 -0.59 -14.50
C ASP A 128 -3.32 -0.67 -13.15
N MET A 129 -2.69 -0.07 -12.14
CA MET A 129 -3.16 -0.06 -10.76
C MET A 129 -2.93 1.28 -10.07
N ALA A 130 -3.71 1.53 -9.02
CA ALA A 130 -3.53 2.71 -8.19
C ALA A 130 -2.44 2.48 -7.13
N VAL A 131 -1.62 3.50 -6.89
CA VAL A 131 -0.66 3.53 -5.79
C VAL A 131 -0.91 4.77 -4.93
N VAL A 132 -1.00 4.58 -3.62
CA VAL A 132 -1.24 5.63 -2.63
C VAL A 132 -0.13 5.60 -1.59
N ILE A 133 0.47 6.75 -1.29
CA ILE A 133 1.58 6.92 -0.35
C ILE A 133 1.30 7.97 0.73
#